data_AF-A0A920NQL5-F1
#
_entry.id   AF-A0A920NQL5-F1
#
_cell.length_a   1.000
_cell.length_b   1.000
_cell.length_c   1.000
_cell.angle_alpha   90.00
_cell.angle_beta   90.00
_cell.angle_gamma   90.00
#
_symmetry.space_group_name_H-M   'P 1'
#
loop_
_entity.id
_entity.type
_entity.pdbx_description
1 polymer ?
#
loop_
_entity_poly.entity_id
_entity_poly.type
_entity_poly.pdbx_seq_one_letter_code
_entity_poly.pdbx_strand_id
1 'polypeptide(L)'
;MSLKGTKTHDNLKAAFAGESQANRRYLYFARQADIEGYPEAAGVFKNTADGETGHAFGHLEFMEKSGAGDPGTGLPIGETSENLKAAVAGETYEYTEMYPGFAATAEKKVLMKLLNGLKL
;
A
#
# COMPACT_ATOMS: atom_id res chain seq x y z
N MET A 1 2.17 -27.05 -1.40
CA MET A 1 2.79 -26.44 -2.60
C MET A 1 3.13 -25.01 -2.27
N SER A 2 4.34 -24.54 -2.57
CA SER A 2 4.71 -23.13 -2.34
C SER A 2 4.12 -22.27 -3.45
N LEU A 3 3.49 -21.14 -3.10
CA LEU A 3 2.99 -20.16 -4.08
C LEU A 3 4.11 -19.27 -4.63
N LYS A 4 5.24 -19.17 -3.93
CA LYS A 4 6.33 -18.26 -4.29
C LYS A 4 6.84 -18.55 -5.70
N GLY A 5 6.89 -17.51 -6.53
CA GLY A 5 7.31 -17.58 -7.93
C GLY A 5 6.26 -18.09 -8.91
N THR A 6 5.03 -18.37 -8.46
CA THR A 6 3.92 -18.74 -9.35
C THR A 6 3.18 -17.52 -9.90
N LYS A 7 2.47 -17.69 -11.02
CA LYS A 7 1.58 -16.64 -11.55
C LYS A 7 0.48 -16.24 -10.55
N THR A 8 0.02 -17.18 -9.73
CA THR A 8 -0.96 -16.91 -8.68
C THR A 8 -0.41 -15.97 -7.61
N HIS A 9 0.86 -16.13 -7.24
CA HIS A 9 1.51 -15.22 -6.30
C HIS A 9 1.63 -13.81 -6.88
N ASP A 10 2.02 -13.66 -8.13
CA ASP A 10 2.06 -12.34 -8.77
C ASP A 10 0.68 -11.68 -8.86
N ASN A 11 -0.36 -12.48 -9.15
CA ASN A 11 -1.74 -11.99 -9.16
C ASN A 11 -2.20 -11.55 -7.77
N LEU A 12 -1.81 -12.24 -6.70
CA LEU A 12 -2.13 -11.84 -5.32
C LEU A 12 -1.44 -10.53 -4.94
N LYS A 13 -0.17 -10.35 -5.32
CA LYS A 13 0.55 -9.09 -5.12
C LYS A 13 -0.13 -7.94 -5.85
N ALA A 14 -0.54 -8.18 -7.10
CA ALA A 14 -1.24 -7.17 -7.90
C ALA A 14 -2.62 -6.82 -7.33
N ALA A 15 -3.38 -7.82 -6.86
CA ALA A 15 -4.67 -7.61 -6.21
C ALA A 15 -4.51 -6.82 -4.91
N PHE A 16 -3.60 -7.22 -4.02
CA PHE A 16 -3.28 -6.48 -2.80
C PHE A 16 -2.93 -5.01 -3.09
N ALA A 17 -2.08 -4.75 -4.09
CA ALA A 17 -1.73 -3.41 -4.50
C ALA A 17 -2.94 -2.62 -5.05
N GLY A 18 -3.82 -3.27 -5.82
CA GLY A 18 -5.04 -2.68 -6.35
C GLY A 18 -6.02 -2.26 -5.26
N GLU A 19 -6.32 -3.16 -4.33
CA GLU A 19 -7.25 -2.88 -3.23
C GLU A 19 -6.69 -1.84 -2.26
N SER A 20 -5.38 -1.87 -2.00
CA SER A 20 -4.71 -0.84 -1.19
C SER A 20 -4.81 0.55 -1.83
N GLN A 21 -4.66 0.65 -3.16
CA GLN A 21 -4.84 1.90 -3.89
C GLN A 21 -6.30 2.34 -3.93
N ALA A 22 -7.24 1.40 -4.10
CA ALA A 22 -8.67 1.68 -4.07
C ALA A 22 -9.10 2.27 -2.72
N ASN A 23 -8.71 1.64 -1.60
CA ASN A 23 -8.93 2.15 -0.26
C ASN A 23 -8.49 3.61 -0.10
N ARG A 24 -7.23 3.93 -0.44
CA ARG A 24 -6.67 5.28 -0.26
C ARG A 24 -7.36 6.31 -1.15
N ARG A 25 -7.73 5.94 -2.38
CA ARG A 25 -8.50 6.83 -3.27
C ARG A 25 -9.91 7.08 -2.74
N TYR A 26 -10.60 6.06 -2.25
CA TYR A 26 -11.97 6.21 -1.73
C TYR A 26 -12.01 7.05 -0.46
N LEU A 27 -11.04 6.91 0.45
CA LEU A 27 -10.92 7.82 1.59
C LEU A 27 -10.66 9.27 1.15
N TYR A 28 -9.86 9.47 0.11
CA TYR A 28 -9.64 10.81 -0.46
C TYR A 28 -10.92 11.37 -1.12
N PHE A 29 -11.69 10.55 -1.83
CA PHE A 29 -12.98 10.94 -2.42
C PHE A 29 -14.02 11.24 -1.36
N ALA A 30 -14.04 10.48 -0.26
CA ALA A 30 -14.91 10.75 0.87
C ALA A 30 -14.64 12.13 1.46
N ARG A 31 -13.36 12.50 1.63
CA ARG A 31 -12.97 13.84 2.07
C ARG A 31 -13.47 14.93 1.11
N GLN A 32 -13.35 14.69 -0.19
CA GLN A 32 -13.84 15.64 -1.20
C GLN A 32 -15.37 15.79 -1.13
N ALA A 33 -16.10 14.69 -1.00
CA ALA A 33 -17.56 14.71 -0.83
C ALA A 33 -17.99 15.44 0.46
N ASP A 34 -17.24 15.28 1.56
CA ASP A 34 -17.48 16.05 2.79
C ASP A 34 -17.29 17.58 2.56
N ILE A 35 -16.27 17.99 1.80
CA ILE A 35 -16.02 19.41 1.45
C ILE A 35 -17.14 19.97 0.57
N GLU A 36 -17.66 19.17 -0.36
CA GLU A 36 -18.73 19.54 -1.28
C GLU A 36 -20.12 19.55 -0.62
N GLY A 37 -20.23 19.07 0.62
CA GLY A 37 -21.49 19.02 1.36
C GLY A 37 -22.37 17.81 1.02
N TYR A 38 -21.78 16.70 0.59
CA TYR A 38 -22.47 15.44 0.27
C TYR A 38 -22.16 14.34 1.31
N PRO A 39 -22.74 14.41 2.53
CA PRO A 39 -22.40 13.48 3.62
C PRO A 39 -22.78 12.03 3.33
N GLU A 40 -23.85 11.79 2.57
CA GLU A 40 -24.26 10.43 2.17
C GLU A 40 -23.24 9.80 1.22
N ALA A 41 -22.77 10.55 0.22
CA ALA A 41 -21.74 10.10 -0.70
C ALA A 41 -20.40 9.86 0.02
N ALA A 42 -20.04 10.74 0.95
CA ALA A 42 -18.87 10.54 1.80
C ALA A 42 -18.97 9.26 2.63
N GLY A 43 -20.15 8.97 3.19
CA GLY A 43 -20.43 7.73 3.91
C GLY A 43 -20.28 6.49 3.02
N VAL A 44 -20.81 6.52 1.80
CA VAL A 44 -20.65 5.43 0.83
C VAL A 44 -19.16 5.18 0.53
N PHE A 45 -18.39 6.23 0.23
CA PHE A 45 -16.96 6.07 -0.05
C PHE A 45 -16.17 5.52 1.15
N LYS A 46 -16.48 5.95 2.39
CA LYS A 46 -15.87 5.40 3.61
C LYS A 46 -16.17 3.91 3.76
N ASN A 47 -17.44 3.52 3.61
CA ASN A 47 -17.85 2.12 3.68
C ASN A 47 -17.20 1.27 2.58
N THR A 48 -17.07 1.79 1.36
CA THR A 48 -16.37 1.08 0.28
C THR A 48 -14.89 0.92 0.61
N ALA A 49 -14.23 1.97 1.13
CA ALA A 49 -12.83 1.89 1.55
C ALA A 49 -12.60 0.83 2.65
N ASP A 50 -13.53 0.70 3.60
CA ASP A 50 -13.48 -0.34 4.62
C ASP A 50 -13.61 -1.74 4.00
N GLY A 51 -14.47 -1.90 2.99
CA GLY A 51 -14.54 -3.11 2.17
C GLY A 51 -13.21 -3.47 1.52
N GLU A 52 -12.54 -2.50 0.88
CA GLU A 52 -11.23 -2.73 0.25
C GLU A 52 -10.12 -3.04 1.26
N THR A 53 -10.23 -2.53 2.50
CA THR A 53 -9.34 -2.94 3.60
C THR A 53 -9.51 -4.43 3.88
N GLY A 54 -10.76 -4.91 3.95
CA GLY A 54 -11.05 -6.33 4.12
C GLY A 54 -10.49 -7.19 2.99
N HIS A 55 -10.65 -6.77 1.73
CA HIS A 55 -10.08 -7.48 0.58
C HIS A 55 -8.55 -7.53 0.63
N ALA A 56 -7.89 -6.39 0.90
CA ALA A 56 -6.43 -6.31 1.02
C ALA A 56 -5.90 -7.23 2.15
N PHE A 57 -6.57 -7.24 3.31
CA PHE A 57 -6.20 -8.10 4.43
C PHE A 57 -6.38 -9.57 4.10
N GLY A 58 -7.46 -9.94 3.40
CA GLY A 58 -7.65 -11.32 2.94
C GLY A 58 -6.54 -11.81 2.01
N HIS A 59 -6.02 -10.93 1.14
CA HIS A 59 -4.87 -11.25 0.30
C HIS A 59 -3.57 -11.44 1.11
N LEU A 60 -3.32 -10.58 2.10
CA LEU A 60 -2.15 -10.71 2.98
C LEU A 60 -2.22 -11.98 3.83
N GLU A 61 -3.38 -12.29 4.42
CA GLU A 61 -3.60 -13.50 5.21
C GLU A 61 -3.36 -14.77 4.38
N PHE A 62 -3.77 -14.78 3.11
CA PHE A 62 -3.49 -15.91 2.22
C PHE A 62 -2.00 -16.01 1.88
N MET A 63 -1.31 -14.89 1.67
CA MET A 63 0.14 -14.86 1.44
C MET A 63 0.95 -15.30 2.68
N GLU A 64 0.50 -14.93 3.88
CA GLU A 64 1.01 -15.42 5.17
C GLU A 64 0.86 -16.95 5.25
N LYS A 65 -0.37 -17.46 5.17
CA LYS A 65 -0.68 -18.90 5.32
C LYS A 65 -0.01 -19.79 4.28
N SER A 66 0.28 -19.26 3.11
CA SER A 66 0.96 -19.97 2.03
C SER A 66 2.49 -19.88 2.10
N GLY A 67 3.03 -19.08 3.02
CA GLY A 67 4.47 -18.79 3.12
C GLY A 67 5.02 -18.00 1.94
N ALA A 68 4.16 -17.28 1.20
CA ALA A 68 4.57 -16.40 0.11
C ALA A 68 5.28 -15.14 0.63
N GLY A 69 4.91 -14.71 1.84
CA GLY A 69 5.50 -13.56 2.53
C GLY A 69 4.90 -12.22 2.12
N ASP A 70 5.49 -11.16 2.63
CA ASP A 70 5.10 -9.77 2.42
C ASP A 70 5.24 -9.40 0.94
N PRO A 71 4.21 -8.83 0.31
CA PRO A 71 4.25 -8.51 -1.13
C PRO A 71 5.29 -7.44 -1.49
N GLY A 72 5.68 -6.57 -0.56
CA GLY A 72 6.69 -5.53 -0.80
C GLY A 72 8.13 -6.08 -0.75
N THR A 73 8.43 -6.85 0.28
CA THR A 73 9.80 -7.26 0.65
C THR A 73 10.10 -8.73 0.40
N GLY A 74 9.06 -9.57 0.31
CA GLY A 74 9.17 -11.03 0.23
C GLY A 74 9.62 -11.70 1.53
N LEU A 75 9.73 -10.96 2.64
CA LEU A 75 10.02 -11.49 3.97
C LEU A 75 8.77 -12.13 4.58
N PRO A 76 8.89 -13.00 5.60
CA PRO A 76 7.73 -13.62 6.23
C PRO A 76 6.74 -12.59 6.81
N ILE A 77 5.45 -12.90 6.67
CA ILE A 77 4.36 -12.30 7.46
C ILE A 77 4.07 -13.29 8.59
N GLY A 78 3.81 -12.80 9.79
CA GLY A 78 3.42 -13.66 10.91
C GLY A 78 3.46 -12.92 12.24
N GLU A 79 4.30 -13.39 13.15
CA GLU A 79 4.44 -12.80 14.47
C GLU A 79 4.95 -11.36 14.38
N THR A 80 4.71 -10.55 15.41
CA THR A 80 5.10 -9.13 15.42
C THR A 80 6.59 -8.94 15.10
N SER A 81 7.46 -9.86 15.54
CA SER A 81 8.90 -9.79 15.24
C SER A 81 9.24 -9.99 13.76
N GLU A 82 8.46 -10.77 13.01
CA GLU A 82 8.62 -10.98 11.57
C GLU A 82 8.09 -9.76 10.81
N ASN A 83 6.92 -9.28 11.20
CA ASN A 83 6.31 -8.08 10.61
C ASN A 83 7.20 -6.85 10.78
N LEU A 84 7.86 -6.69 11.93
CA LEU A 84 8.84 -5.62 12.15
C LEU A 84 10.06 -5.74 11.21
N LYS A 85 10.55 -6.96 10.96
CA LYS A 85 11.65 -7.16 10.01
C LYS A 85 11.24 -6.81 8.58
N ALA A 86 10.04 -7.22 8.18
CA ALA A 86 9.46 -6.85 6.89
C ALA A 86 9.34 -5.32 6.74
N ALA A 87 8.75 -4.65 7.74
CA ALA A 87 8.59 -3.20 7.74
C ALA A 87 9.94 -2.47 7.65
N VAL A 88 10.92 -2.84 8.50
CA VAL A 88 12.26 -2.22 8.48
C VAL A 88 12.96 -2.41 7.13
N ALA A 89 12.84 -3.60 6.52
CA ALA A 89 13.43 -3.85 5.20
C ALA A 89 12.79 -2.98 4.11
N GLY A 90 11.46 -2.81 4.15
CA GLY A 90 10.73 -1.91 3.25
C GLY A 90 11.19 -0.47 3.40
N GLU A 91 11.11 0.09 4.61
CA GLU A 91 11.49 1.47 4.91
C GLU A 91 12.97 1.75 4.58
N THR A 92 13.85 0.78 4.84
CA THR A 92 15.27 0.91 4.48
C THR A 92 15.43 1.04 2.97
N TYR A 93 14.78 0.18 2.19
CA TYR A 93 14.82 0.28 0.73
C TYR A 93 14.24 1.61 0.23
N GLU A 94 13.14 2.08 0.82
CA GLU A 94 12.55 3.36 0.47
C GLU A 94 13.54 4.52 0.68
N TYR A 95 14.17 4.56 1.85
CA TYR A 95 15.10 5.60 2.25
C TYR A 95 16.45 5.56 1.52
N THR A 96 17.03 4.37 1.30
CA THR A 96 18.39 4.24 0.73
C THR A 96 18.42 4.16 -0.79
N GLU A 97 17.36 3.63 -1.42
CA GLU A 97 17.35 3.36 -2.86
C GLU A 97 16.21 4.10 -3.59
N MET A 98 14.95 3.85 -3.19
CA MET A 98 13.78 4.28 -3.97
C MET A 98 13.65 5.80 -4.05
N TYR A 99 13.56 6.49 -2.91
CA TYR A 99 13.41 7.95 -2.89
C TYR A 99 14.67 8.69 -3.38
N PRO A 100 15.91 8.28 -3.04
CA PRO A 100 17.11 8.84 -3.66
C PRO A 100 17.10 8.70 -5.19
N GLY A 101 16.70 7.55 -5.73
CA GLY A 101 16.56 7.33 -7.17
C GLY A 101 15.49 8.20 -7.82
N PHE A 102 14.33 8.35 -7.16
CA PHE A 102 13.28 9.26 -7.61
C PHE A 102 13.75 10.73 -7.61
N ALA A 103 14.46 11.14 -6.56
CA ALA A 103 15.01 12.50 -6.47
C ALA A 103 16.07 12.79 -7.55
N ALA A 104 16.90 11.80 -7.90
CA ALA A 104 17.88 11.92 -8.98
C ALA A 104 17.23 12.06 -10.37
N THR A 105 16.04 11.48 -10.55
CA THR A 105 15.29 11.53 -11.82
C THR A 105 14.38 12.76 -11.91
N ALA A 106 13.88 13.26 -10.77
CA ALA A 106 12.99 14.40 -10.73
C ALA A 106 13.72 15.68 -11.18
N GLU A 107 13.14 16.40 -12.14
CA GLU A 107 13.59 17.75 -12.45
C GLU A 107 13.52 18.63 -11.19
N LYS A 108 14.54 19.47 -10.96
CA LYS A 108 14.70 20.30 -9.75
C LYS A 108 13.44 21.10 -9.36
N LYS A 109 12.62 21.51 -10.34
CA LYS A 109 11.34 22.22 -10.12
C LYS A 109 10.22 21.34 -9.58
N VAL A 110 10.18 20.06 -9.95
CA VAL A 110 9.18 19.07 -9.48
C VAL A 110 9.54 18.60 -8.07
N LEU A 111 10.82 18.37 -7.80
CA LEU A 111 11.31 17.97 -6.48
C LEU A 111 10.99 19.01 -5.39
N MET A 112 11.18 20.30 -5.68
CA MET A 112 10.87 21.40 -4.76
C MET A 112 9.36 21.52 -4.44
N LYS A 113 8.47 21.11 -5.35
CA LYS A 113 7.02 21.09 -5.08
C LYS A 113 6.60 19.87 -4.26
N LEU A 114 7.18 18.70 -4.51
CA LEU A 114 6.90 17.47 -3.78
C LEU A 114 7.35 17.56 -2.31
N LEU A 115 8.56 18.05 -2.04
CA LEU A 115 9.10 18.17 -0.68
C LEU A 115 8.33 19.17 0.19
N ASN A 116 7.71 20.20 -0.40
CA ASN A 116 6.88 21.14 0.35
C ASN A 116 5.51 20.56 0.76
N GLY A 117 5.06 19.46 0.16
CA GLY A 117 3.83 18.74 0.52
C GLY A 117 4.04 17.53 1.42
N LEU A 118 5.24 16.92 1.37
CA LEU A 118 5.68 15.83 2.23
C LEU A 118 6.40 16.42 3.45
N LYS A 119 5.65 16.95 4.42
CA LYS A 119 6.20 17.11 5.77
C LYS A 119 6.43 15.70 6.33
N LEU A 120 7.68 15.28 6.36
CA LEU A 120 8.17 14.32 7.36
C LEU A 120 8.10 14.96 8.75
#